data_AF-A0A7V2WVF5-F1
#
_entry.id   AF-A0A7V2WVF5-F1
#
_cell.length_a   1.000
_cell.length_b   1.000
_cell.length_c   1.000
_cell.angle_alpha   90.00
_cell.angle_beta   90.00
_cell.angle_gamma   90.00
#
_symmetry.space_group_name_H-M   'P 1'
#
loop_
_entity.id
_entity.type
_entity.pdbx_description
1 polymer ?
#
loop_
_entity_poly.entity_id
_entity_poly.type
_entity_poly.pdbx_seq_one_letter_code
_entity_poly.pdbx_strand_id
1 'polypeptide(L)'
;MLSGWIMEEVASIDKMAQESAEQRQAILTKPAGSLGVLERLAIQFAGWQGVCKPQLDKVHISIFAADHGVAEEGVSAFPQVVTGEMVKNFVRGGAAISVLA
;
A
#
# COMPACT_ATOMS: atom_id res chain seq x y z
N MET A 1 9.07 -24.56 0.53
CA MET A 1 8.16 -24.75 -0.63
C MET A 1 7.35 -23.49 -0.77
N LEU A 2 7.30 -22.89 -1.96
CA LEU A 2 6.39 -21.77 -2.21
C LEU A 2 4.96 -22.28 -1.97
N SER A 3 4.25 -21.61 -1.07
CA SER A 3 2.87 -21.90 -0.73
C SER A 3 1.96 -21.72 -1.94
N GLY A 4 1.02 -22.64 -2.16
CA GLY A 4 0.17 -22.70 -3.35
C GLY A 4 -0.64 -21.43 -3.64
N TRP A 5 -0.87 -20.58 -2.63
CA TRP A 5 -1.62 -19.32 -2.75
C TRP A 5 -1.07 -18.38 -3.82
N ILE A 6 0.25 -18.41 -4.13
CA ILE A 6 0.82 -17.51 -5.14
C ILE A 6 0.33 -17.83 -6.56
N MET A 7 -0.17 -19.05 -6.78
CA MET A 7 -0.73 -19.52 -8.03
C MET A 7 -2.27 -19.46 -8.06
N GLU A 8 -2.90 -19.12 -6.93
CA GLU A 8 -4.35 -18.95 -6.86
C GLU A 8 -4.76 -17.64 -7.53
N GLU A 9 -5.95 -17.62 -8.13
CA GLU A 9 -6.51 -16.40 -8.68
C GLU A 9 -6.78 -15.39 -7.55
N VAL A 10 -6.49 -14.12 -7.83
CA VAL A 10 -6.77 -13.03 -6.89
C VAL A 10 -8.28 -12.92 -6.70
N ALA A 11 -8.72 -12.76 -5.45
CA ALA A 11 -10.13 -12.56 -5.12
C ALA A 11 -10.74 -11.38 -5.90
N SER A 12 -11.98 -11.54 -6.34
CA SER A 12 -12.74 -10.48 -6.98
C SER A 12 -13.18 -9.42 -5.97
N ILE A 13 -13.41 -8.20 -6.46
CA ILE A 13 -13.92 -7.10 -5.63
C ILE A 13 -15.38 -7.37 -5.25
N ASP A 14 -15.71 -7.19 -3.97
CA ASP A 14 -17.08 -7.28 -3.49
C ASP A 14 -17.88 -6.02 -3.87
N LYS A 15 -18.68 -6.13 -4.92
CA LYS A 15 -19.52 -5.03 -5.42
C LYS A 15 -20.64 -4.66 -4.46
N MET A 16 -21.19 -5.61 -3.70
CA MET A 16 -22.27 -5.31 -2.74
C MET A 16 -21.73 -4.46 -1.59
N ALA A 17 -20.51 -4.75 -1.14
CA ALA A 17 -19.84 -3.93 -0.13
C ALA A 17 -19.54 -2.52 -0.65
N GLN A 18 -19.12 -2.37 -1.92
CA GLN A 18 -18.94 -1.05 -2.54
C GLN A 18 -20.24 -0.26 -2.61
N GLU A 19 -21.31 -0.84 -3.12
CA GLU A 19 -22.64 -0.20 -3.22
C GLU A 19 -23.16 0.21 -1.83
N SER A 20 -22.99 -0.65 -0.82
CA SER A 20 -23.36 -0.34 0.55
C SER A 20 -22.55 0.84 1.12
N ALA A 21 -21.25 0.90 0.82
CA ALA A 21 -20.40 2.01 1.24
C ALA A 21 -20.75 3.33 0.52
N GLU A 22 -21.10 3.28 -0.77
CA GLU A 22 -21.58 4.42 -1.55
C GLU A 22 -22.88 5.00 -0.97
N GLN A 23 -23.88 4.14 -0.73
CA GLN A 23 -25.14 4.53 -0.10
C GLN A 23 -24.90 5.16 1.27
N ARG A 24 -23.98 4.59 2.05
CA ARG A 24 -23.60 5.16 3.35
C ARG A 24 -22.98 6.55 3.18
N GLN A 25 -22.06 6.76 2.24
CA GLN A 25 -21.41 8.06 2.01
C GLN A 25 -22.43 9.15 1.63
N ALA A 26 -23.51 8.77 0.94
CA ALA A 26 -24.56 9.70 0.52
C ALA A 26 -25.42 10.23 1.69
N ILE A 27 -25.49 9.51 2.82
CA ILE A 27 -26.36 9.87 3.97
C ILE A 27 -25.59 10.46 5.16
N LEU A 28 -24.27 10.60 5.08
CA LEU A 28 -23.49 11.20 6.17
C LEU A 28 -23.76 12.71 6.25
N THR A 29 -23.55 13.28 7.44
CA THR A 29 -23.67 14.73 7.69
C THR A 29 -22.50 15.49 7.06
N LYS A 30 -22.48 15.55 5.73
CA LYS A 30 -21.53 16.27 4.88
C LYS A 30 -22.21 16.58 3.54
N PRO A 31 -21.85 17.67 2.83
CA PRO A 31 -22.26 17.82 1.45
C PRO A 31 -21.74 16.64 0.61
N ALA A 32 -22.56 16.14 -0.32
CA ALA A 32 -22.18 15.02 -1.19
C ALA A 32 -20.85 15.31 -1.91
N GLY A 33 -19.91 14.37 -1.86
CA GLY A 33 -18.59 14.49 -2.50
C GLY A 33 -17.60 15.46 -1.82
N SER A 34 -17.97 16.12 -0.72
CA SER A 34 -17.10 17.13 -0.07
C SER A 34 -15.78 16.58 0.47
N LEU A 35 -15.66 15.28 0.74
CA LEU A 35 -14.40 14.67 1.18
C LEU A 35 -13.56 14.11 0.02
N GLY A 36 -14.04 14.21 -1.23
CA GLY A 36 -13.30 13.91 -2.45
C GLY A 36 -12.66 12.51 -2.44
N VAL A 37 -11.33 12.47 -2.42
CA VAL A 37 -10.54 11.22 -2.46
C VAL A 37 -10.86 10.31 -1.28
N LEU A 38 -11.12 10.87 -0.10
CA LEU A 38 -11.38 10.07 1.11
C LEU A 38 -12.66 9.23 0.98
N GLU A 39 -13.68 9.74 0.30
CA GLU A 39 -14.92 8.96 0.05
C GLU A 39 -14.62 7.77 -0.88
N ARG A 40 -13.86 8.03 -1.95
CA ARG A 40 -13.48 7.01 -2.94
C ARG A 40 -12.63 5.91 -2.32
N LEU A 41 -11.65 6.29 -1.48
CA LEU A 41 -10.81 5.31 -0.78
C LEU A 41 -11.65 4.44 0.17
N ALA A 42 -12.58 5.02 0.93
CA ALA A 42 -13.45 4.26 1.81
C ALA A 42 -14.31 3.22 1.03
N ILE A 43 -14.86 3.59 -0.14
CA ILE A 43 -15.62 2.68 -1.00
C ILE A 43 -14.72 1.58 -1.59
N GLN A 44 -13.50 1.93 -2.02
CA GLN A 44 -12.54 0.97 -2.56
C GLN A 44 -12.13 -0.07 -1.51
N PHE A 45 -11.78 0.38 -0.29
CA PHE A 45 -11.46 -0.52 0.81
C PHE A 45 -12.66 -1.38 1.23
N ALA A 46 -13.89 -0.86 1.13
CA ALA A 46 -15.08 -1.66 1.41
C ALA A 46 -15.20 -2.86 0.47
N GLY A 47 -14.96 -2.65 -0.83
CA GLY A 47 -14.95 -3.72 -1.82
C GLY A 47 -13.80 -4.72 -1.66
N TRP A 48 -12.63 -4.26 -1.21
CA TRP A 48 -11.50 -5.15 -0.93
C TRP A 48 -11.68 -5.99 0.33
N GLN A 49 -12.37 -5.45 1.35
CA GLN A 49 -12.56 -6.11 2.64
C GLN A 49 -13.92 -6.82 2.76
N GLY A 50 -14.83 -6.64 1.79
CA GLY A 50 -16.18 -7.21 1.83
C GLY A 50 -17.06 -6.62 2.94
N VAL A 51 -16.77 -5.40 3.41
CA VAL A 51 -17.50 -4.74 4.52
C VAL A 51 -17.75 -3.27 4.24
N CYS A 52 -18.95 -2.77 4.54
CA CYS A 52 -19.35 -1.37 4.31
C CYS A 52 -18.47 -0.35 5.08
N LYS A 53 -17.91 -0.74 6.23
CA LYS A 53 -17.04 0.09 7.08
C LYS A 53 -15.66 -0.56 7.18
N PRO A 54 -14.77 -0.36 6.19
CA PRO A 54 -13.46 -0.97 6.21
C PRO A 54 -12.56 -0.39 7.31
N GLN A 55 -11.57 -1.16 7.74
CA GLN A 55 -10.58 -0.79 8.76
C GLN A 55 -9.14 -1.04 8.26
N LEU A 56 -8.18 -0.25 8.74
CA LEU A 56 -6.77 -0.31 8.32
C LEU A 56 -5.86 -0.41 9.55
N ASP A 57 -6.05 -1.47 10.35
CA ASP A 57 -5.35 -1.62 11.63
C ASP A 57 -3.93 -2.20 11.49
N LYS A 58 -3.66 -2.90 10.38
CA LYS A 58 -2.38 -3.56 10.10
C LYS A 58 -1.88 -3.18 8.71
N VAL A 59 -1.12 -2.09 8.65
CA VAL A 59 -0.49 -1.62 7.42
C VAL A 59 0.96 -2.10 7.40
N HIS A 60 1.38 -2.67 6.28
CA HIS A 60 2.73 -3.19 6.10
C HIS A 60 3.41 -2.49 4.93
N ILE A 61 4.67 -2.06 5.14
CA ILE A 61 5.54 -1.56 4.08
C ILE A 61 6.64 -2.60 3.85
N SER A 62 6.76 -3.09 2.63
CA SER A 62 7.80 -4.03 2.22
C SER A 62 8.86 -3.32 1.38
N ILE A 63 10.11 -3.32 1.85
CA ILE A 63 11.24 -2.69 1.16
C ILE A 63 12.01 -3.79 0.41
N PHE A 64 12.06 -3.68 -0.92
CA PHE A 64 12.88 -4.52 -1.78
C PHE A 64 14.15 -3.75 -2.15
N ALA A 65 15.31 -4.28 -1.79
CA ALA A 65 16.61 -3.68 -2.08
C ALA A 65 17.45 -4.64 -2.92
N ALA A 66 17.96 -4.14 -4.03
CA ALA A 66 18.84 -4.87 -4.93
C ALA A 66 19.76 -3.90 -5.67
N ASP A 67 20.96 -4.35 -5.98
CA ASP A 67 21.86 -3.65 -6.88
C ASP A 67 21.56 -3.97 -8.35
N HIS A 68 22.03 -3.10 -9.24
CA HIS A 68 21.91 -3.26 -10.68
C HIS A 68 23.30 -3.14 -11.30
N GLY A 69 23.72 -4.12 -12.10
CA GLY A 69 25.08 -4.15 -12.69
C GLY A 69 25.41 -2.94 -13.56
N VAL A 70 24.41 -2.31 -14.19
CA VAL A 70 24.59 -1.08 -14.97
C VAL A 70 25.14 0.10 -14.16
N ALA A 71 25.07 0.04 -12.82
CA ALA A 71 25.65 1.07 -11.96
C ALA A 71 27.16 1.23 -12.14
N GLU A 72 27.87 0.18 -12.59
CA GLU A 72 29.31 0.23 -12.91
C GLU A 72 29.63 1.19 -14.07
N GLU A 73 28.66 1.49 -14.93
CA GLU A 73 28.79 2.42 -16.06
C GLU A 73 28.69 3.91 -15.65
N GLY A 74 28.68 4.21 -14.35
CA GLY A 74 28.65 5.59 -13.85
C GLY A 74 27.32 6.32 -14.05
N VAL A 75 26.23 5.58 -14.32
CA VAL A 75 24.89 6.13 -14.55
C VAL A 75 24.15 6.56 -13.28
N SER A 76 24.72 6.26 -12.10
CA SER A 76 24.10 6.51 -10.80
C SER A 76 24.73 7.70 -10.08
N ALA A 77 23.91 8.48 -9.37
CA ALA A 77 24.36 9.62 -8.56
C ALA A 77 25.17 9.22 -7.30
N PHE A 78 25.03 7.98 -6.86
CA PHE A 78 25.71 7.43 -5.68
C PHE A 78 26.41 6.12 -6.02
N PRO A 79 27.52 5.78 -5.33
CA PRO A 79 28.17 4.48 -5.49
C PRO A 79 27.24 3.32 -5.12
N GLN A 80 27.39 2.18 -5.80
CA GLN A 80 26.56 1.00 -5.60
C GLN A 80 26.53 0.49 -4.15
N VAL A 81 27.65 0.61 -3.41
CA VAL A 81 27.73 0.21 -1.99
C VAL A 81 26.69 0.90 -1.08
N VAL A 82 26.14 2.05 -1.49
CA VAL A 82 25.12 2.79 -0.75
C VAL A 82 23.85 1.96 -0.56
N THR A 83 23.50 1.04 -1.47
CA THR A 83 22.36 0.13 -1.29
C THR A 83 22.47 -0.66 0.01
N GLY A 84 23.63 -1.27 0.26
CA GLY A 84 23.90 -2.04 1.48
C GLY A 84 23.89 -1.17 2.75
N GLU A 85 24.42 0.05 2.66
CA GLU A 85 24.39 1.00 3.79
C GLU A 85 22.97 1.47 4.11
N MET A 86 22.12 1.69 3.10
CA MET A 86 20.71 2.02 3.31
C MET A 86 19.93 0.86 3.92
N VAL A 87 20.21 -0.39 3.54
CA VAL A 87 19.62 -1.57 4.18
C VAL A 87 19.97 -1.63 5.67
N LYS A 88 21.23 -1.38 6.04
CA LYS A 88 21.63 -1.27 7.45
C LYS A 88 20.88 -0.13 8.15
N ASN A 89 20.68 0.99 7.46
CA ASN A 89 19.94 2.12 8.00
C ASN A 89 18.44 1.80 8.23
N PHE A 90 17.79 1.08 7.32
CA PHE A 90 16.40 0.61 7.48
C PHE A 90 16.25 -0.28 8.72
N VAL A 91 17.15 -1.26 8.89
CA VAL A 91 17.15 -2.19 10.03
C VAL A 91 17.35 -1.47 11.36
N ARG A 92 18.16 -0.40 11.36
CA ARG A 92 18.41 0.42 12.56
C ARG A 92 17.32 1.45 12.85
N GLY A 93 16.30 1.56 11.98
CA GLY A 93 15.25 2.56 12.14
C GLY A 93 15.65 4.00 11.80
N GLY A 94 16.84 4.20 11.21
CA GLY A 94 17.39 5.53 10.94
C GLY A 94 17.02 6.14 9.59
N ALA A 95 16.26 5.40 8.77
CA ALA A 95 15.77 5.88 7.48
C ALA A 95 14.43 6.59 7.64
N ALA A 96 14.14 7.57 6.76
CA ALA A 96 12.87 8.31 6.80
C ALA A 96 11.64 7.40 6.77
N ILE A 97 11.67 6.34 5.94
CA ILE A 97 10.58 5.36 5.88
C ILE A 97 10.39 4.61 7.20
N SER A 98 11.47 4.32 7.92
CA SER A 98 11.39 3.63 9.21
C SER A 98 10.76 4.50 10.30
N VAL A 99 10.76 5.83 10.15
CA VAL A 99 10.16 6.78 11.10
C VAL A 99 8.69 7.06 10.76
N LEU A 100 8.32 7.02 9.48
CA LEU A 100 6.96 7.29 9.00
C LEU A 100 6.04 6.06 8.98
N ALA A 101 6.63 4.86 9.04
CA ALA A 101 5.94 3.57 8.98
C ALA A 101 5.39 3.12 10.35
#